data_AF-A0A554W070-F1
#
_entry.id   AF-A0A554W070-F1
#
_cell.length_a   1.000
_cell.length_b   1.000
_cell.length_c   1.000
_cell.angle_alpha   90.00
_cell.angle_beta   90.00
_cell.angle_gamma   90.00
#
_symmetry.space_group_name_H-M   'P 1'
#
loop_
_entity.id
_entity.type
_entity.pdbx_description
1 polymer ?
#
loop_
_entity_poly.entity_id
_entity_poly.type
_entity_poly.pdbx_seq_one_letter_code
_entity_poly.pdbx_strand_id
1 'polypeptide(L)'
;MTHPPAAQNFREQQAGSLQAGDHLLLPDGERSAEIYSVEIENDDFGTPAIVLATLTGGGMLRVAAGSSVRIFGPQSDSDKPAPGGSADAVARGNVACTKATGEDSSPDESDAAIPLQSVGNPGGGAAVPAAPAAVVVPPMPATTPAVIGPSAEDLALIPEPAGTPESVVEGVAEAHPDSVGVLLLADKLVKGINTKSGSCLKDLSDLAHELFIILKDPDAALSVADLLNVLPFDGNPGRWASVEASLALSTYICRQTGQKDRAAVYEKLLRSPENQETDPFKARMQARVRQRSLNEPNLYDKEIFRSMDNSNHEAEREWRLLRLESLLFLRAHGGSQTISAGELERRIANELESVRG
;
A
#
# COMPACT_ATOMS: atom_id res chain seq x y z
N MET A 1 40.78 36.99 3.18
CA MET A 1 40.19 36.48 4.44
C MET A 1 38.92 35.75 4.08
N THR A 2 39.02 34.44 3.85
CA THR A 2 37.87 33.57 3.56
C THR A 2 37.29 33.12 4.89
N HIS A 3 36.13 33.68 5.26
CA HIS A 3 35.34 33.17 6.38
C HIS A 3 34.81 31.78 6.00
N PRO A 4 34.95 30.76 6.87
CA PRO A 4 34.28 29.49 6.66
C PRO A 4 32.76 29.68 6.78
N PRO A 5 31.93 28.99 5.98
CA PRO A 5 30.48 29.05 6.12
C PRO A 5 30.10 28.48 7.50
N ALA A 6 29.18 29.16 8.18
CA ALA A 6 28.71 28.78 9.52
C ALA A 6 28.26 27.31 9.52
N ALA A 7 28.84 26.51 10.42
CA ALA A 7 28.32 25.19 10.71
C ALA A 7 26.87 25.33 11.18
N GLN A 8 25.93 24.84 10.38
CA GLN A 8 24.51 24.84 10.74
C GLN A 8 24.35 23.83 11.88
N ASN A 9 23.95 24.32 13.05
CA ASN A 9 23.76 23.47 14.22
C ASN A 9 22.37 22.84 14.16
N PHE A 10 22.33 21.51 14.14
CA PHE A 10 21.11 20.72 14.22
C PHE A 10 21.02 20.08 15.60
N ARG A 11 19.82 20.06 16.19
CA ARG A 11 19.54 19.36 17.45
C ARG A 11 18.47 18.29 17.22
N GLU A 12 18.52 17.23 18.01
CA GLU A 12 17.46 16.23 18.02
C GLU A 12 16.24 16.73 18.81
N GLN A 13 15.06 16.56 18.24
CA GLN A 13 13.77 16.89 18.83
C GLN A 13 12.80 15.73 18.62
N GLN A 14 11.98 15.44 19.62
CA GLN A 14 10.93 14.44 19.50
C GLN A 14 9.92 14.88 18.42
N ALA A 15 9.56 13.96 17.54
CA ALA A 15 8.65 14.22 16.42
C ALA A 15 7.29 14.74 16.90
N GLY A 16 6.79 14.23 18.03
CA GLY A 16 5.55 14.72 18.66
C GLY A 16 5.61 16.18 19.15
N SER A 17 6.78 16.80 19.20
CA SER A 17 6.98 18.19 19.63
C SER A 17 7.23 19.15 18.47
N LEU A 18 7.08 18.71 17.22
CA LEU A 18 7.26 19.57 16.05
C LEU A 18 6.16 20.62 15.95
N GLN A 19 6.55 21.83 15.53
CA GLN A 19 5.63 22.95 15.32
C GLN A 19 5.85 23.58 13.94
N ALA A 20 4.81 24.27 13.45
CA ALA A 20 4.95 25.13 12.28
C ALA A 20 6.05 26.20 12.54
N GLY A 21 6.94 26.39 11.58
CA GLY A 21 8.14 27.23 11.67
C GLY A 21 9.43 26.48 12.00
N ASP A 22 9.35 25.24 12.51
CA ASP A 22 10.55 24.43 12.73
C ASP A 22 11.22 24.10 11.38
N HIS A 23 12.55 24.22 11.32
CA HIS A 23 13.32 23.89 10.12
C HIS A 23 13.93 22.50 10.27
N LEU A 24 13.34 21.52 9.60
CA LEU A 24 13.68 20.12 9.72
C LEU A 24 14.72 19.70 8.67
N LEU A 25 15.73 18.95 9.10
CA LEU A 25 16.66 18.27 8.20
C LEU A 25 15.94 17.07 7.57
N LEU A 26 15.87 17.07 6.25
CA LEU A 26 15.19 16.02 5.49
C LEU A 26 15.93 14.68 5.63
N PRO A 27 15.26 13.54 5.36
CA PRO A 27 15.88 12.21 5.45
C PRO A 27 17.12 12.00 4.56
N ASP A 28 17.34 12.87 3.57
CA ASP A 28 18.56 12.88 2.75
C ASP A 28 19.81 13.36 3.49
N GLY A 29 19.66 14.00 4.66
CA GLY A 29 20.75 14.47 5.50
C GLY A 29 21.47 15.73 5.00
N GLU A 30 21.07 16.29 3.86
CA GLU A 30 21.74 17.46 3.24
C GLU A 30 20.83 18.68 3.13
N ARG A 31 19.52 18.46 2.94
CA ARG A 31 18.55 19.54 2.73
C ARG A 31 17.71 19.79 3.97
N SER A 32 17.34 21.04 4.21
CA SER A 32 16.40 21.42 5.26
C SER A 32 15.17 22.09 4.66
N ALA A 33 14.04 21.92 5.33
CA ALA A 33 12.77 22.55 4.96
C ALA A 33 12.03 23.03 6.20
N GLU A 34 11.38 24.18 6.09
CA GLU A 34 10.51 24.70 7.13
C GLU A 34 9.18 23.94 7.13
N ILE A 35 8.65 23.68 8.33
CA ILE A 35 7.35 23.07 8.54
C ILE A 35 6.27 24.15 8.43
N TYR A 36 5.35 23.99 7.49
CA TYR A 36 4.17 24.84 7.33
C TYR A 36 3.04 24.44 8.30
N SER A 37 2.78 23.14 8.47
CA SER A 37 1.77 22.63 9.39
C SER A 37 2.14 21.25 9.93
N VAL A 38 1.60 20.91 11.10
CA VAL A 38 1.77 19.60 11.74
C VAL A 38 0.41 19.06 12.14
N GLU A 39 0.13 17.82 11.72
CA GLU A 39 -1.05 17.06 12.14
C GLU A 39 -0.60 15.81 12.89
N ILE A 40 -1.38 15.41 13.90
CA ILE A 40 -1.09 14.23 14.72
C ILE A 40 -2.22 13.22 14.50
N GLU A 41 -1.85 12.03 14.01
CA GLU A 41 -2.72 10.88 13.86
C GLU A 41 -2.54 9.97 15.08
N ASN A 42 -3.64 9.73 15.81
CA ASN A 42 -3.66 8.87 16.99
C ASN A 42 -3.93 7.42 16.60
N ASP A 43 -3.45 6.48 17.41
CA ASP A 43 -3.83 5.07 17.33
C ASP A 43 -5.26 4.82 17.85
N ASP A 44 -5.72 3.57 17.73
CA ASP A 44 -7.04 3.12 18.21
C ASP A 44 -7.25 3.29 19.73
N PHE A 45 -6.18 3.54 20.48
CA PHE A 45 -6.20 3.79 21.93
C PHE A 45 -6.09 5.29 22.27
N GLY A 46 -6.06 6.17 21.27
CA GLY A 46 -5.98 7.62 21.44
C GLY A 46 -4.56 8.15 21.71
N THR A 47 -3.52 7.34 21.50
CA THR A 47 -2.11 7.74 21.67
C THR A 47 -1.55 8.25 20.34
N PRO A 48 -0.79 9.36 20.30
CA PRO A 48 -0.13 9.81 19.08
C PRO A 48 0.74 8.70 18.46
N ALA A 49 0.41 8.31 17.23
CA ALA A 49 1.12 7.26 16.50
C ALA A 49 1.98 7.84 15.37
N ILE A 50 1.42 8.76 14.58
CA ILE A 50 2.07 9.36 13.42
C ILE A 50 1.95 10.88 13.49
N VAL A 51 3.04 11.56 13.17
CA VAL A 51 3.13 13.01 12.97
C VAL A 51 3.27 13.26 11.47
N LEU A 52 2.33 14.02 10.90
CA LEU A 52 2.32 14.44 9.51
C LEU A 52 2.76 15.90 9.46
N ALA A 53 3.98 16.16 8.98
CA ALA A 53 4.51 17.50 8.83
C ALA A 53 4.45 17.93 7.35
N THR A 54 3.68 18.97 7.05
CA THR A 54 3.65 19.61 5.74
C THR A 54 4.74 20.67 5.68
N LEU A 55 5.56 20.65 4.64
CA LEU A 55 6.70 21.56 4.47
C LEU A 55 6.34 22.74 3.56
N THR A 56 7.07 23.86 3.64
CA THR A 56 6.83 25.10 2.88
C THR A 56 7.04 24.96 1.35
N GLY A 57 7.29 23.75 0.85
CA GLY A 57 7.33 23.38 -0.57
C GLY A 57 6.26 22.36 -0.99
N GLY A 58 5.25 22.11 -0.16
CA GLY A 58 4.14 21.19 -0.44
C GLY A 58 4.41 19.71 -0.13
N GLY A 59 5.67 19.34 0.15
CA GLY A 59 6.01 17.98 0.57
C GLY A 59 5.47 17.64 1.96
N MET A 60 4.95 16.42 2.13
CA MET A 60 4.51 15.90 3.43
C MET A 60 5.49 14.84 3.96
N LEU A 61 5.89 14.97 5.22
CA LEU A 61 6.73 14.01 5.92
C LEU A 61 5.91 13.26 6.96
N ARG A 62 5.96 11.92 6.92
CA ARG A 62 5.34 11.04 7.91
C ARG A 62 6.40 10.54 8.88
N VAL A 63 6.26 10.86 10.16
CA VAL A 63 7.22 10.47 11.20
C VAL A 63 6.48 9.77 12.33
N ALA A 64 6.98 8.65 12.83
CA ALA A 64 6.38 8.02 14.02
C ALA A 64 6.55 8.94 15.23
N ALA A 65 5.49 9.14 16.02
CA ALA A 65 5.44 10.14 17.09
C ALA A 65 6.55 9.97 18.15
N GLY A 66 7.01 8.73 18.39
CA GLY A 66 8.11 8.41 19.32
C GLY A 66 9.52 8.48 18.72
N SER A 67 9.68 8.96 17.48
CA SER A 67 11.00 9.11 16.85
C SER A 67 11.60 10.49 17.13
N SER A 68 12.93 10.61 17.06
CA SER A 68 13.62 11.90 17.03
C SER A 68 13.90 12.34 15.59
N VAL A 69 13.78 13.64 15.36
CA VAL A 69 14.13 14.31 14.10
C VAL A 69 15.11 15.44 14.38
N ARG A 70 15.89 15.84 13.37
CA ARG A 70 16.86 16.93 13.51
C ARG A 70 16.25 18.23 13.03
N ILE A 71 16.24 19.24 13.90
CA ILE A 71 15.81 20.59 13.56
C ILE A 71 16.93 21.60 13.73
N PHE A 72 16.87 22.69 12.98
CA PHE A 72 17.77 23.82 13.13
C PHE A 72 17.50 24.54 14.46
N GLY A 73 18.54 24.74 15.27
CA GLY A 73 18.40 25.48 16.52
C GLY A 73 19.65 25.46 17.40
N PRO A 74 19.77 26.39 18.36
CA PRO A 74 20.86 26.37 19.32
C PRO A 74 20.79 25.06 20.14
N GLN A 75 21.93 24.40 20.28
CA GLN A 75 22.08 23.17 21.05
C GLN A 75 21.57 23.41 22.47
N SER A 76 20.50 22.71 22.85
CA SER A 76 19.97 22.73 24.22
C SER A 76 20.88 21.89 25.12
N ASP A 77 21.26 22.44 26.28
CA ASP A 77 22.18 21.87 27.28
C ASP A 77 21.75 20.52 27.91
N SER A 78 20.73 19.85 27.38
CA SER A 78 20.24 18.55 27.88
C SER A 78 21.07 17.36 27.43
N ASP A 79 22.04 17.53 26.54
CA ASP A 79 22.83 16.44 25.97
C ASP A 79 24.30 16.44 26.44
N LYS A 80 24.46 16.56 27.77
CA LYS A 80 25.73 16.23 28.43
C LYS A 80 25.65 14.81 28.98
N PRO A 81 26.51 13.87 28.56
CA PRO A 81 26.54 12.53 29.13
C PRO A 81 27.08 12.63 30.57
N ALA A 82 26.23 12.32 31.55
CA ALA A 82 26.66 12.14 32.93
C ALA A 82 27.47 10.83 33.06
N PRO A 83 28.65 10.84 33.70
CA PRO A 83 29.45 9.64 33.84
C PRO A 83 28.95 8.79 35.02
N GLY A 84 28.69 7.51 34.74
CA GLY A 84 28.89 6.34 35.62
C GLY A 84 28.28 6.30 37.02
N GLY A 85 27.39 5.34 37.25
CA GLY A 85 27.05 4.86 38.60
C GLY A 85 25.97 3.78 38.57
N SER A 86 26.31 2.56 38.98
CA SER A 86 25.38 1.42 39.06
C SER A 86 24.64 1.34 40.40
N ALA A 87 23.65 0.44 40.42
CA ALA A 87 23.05 -0.27 41.55
C ALA A 87 21.88 0.39 42.33
N ASP A 88 20.76 -0.36 42.31
CA ASP A 88 19.79 -0.64 43.37
C ASP A 88 19.45 0.41 44.44
N ALA A 89 18.15 0.72 44.58
CA ALA A 89 17.34 0.33 45.74
C ALA A 89 16.02 1.13 45.85
N VAL A 90 14.90 0.39 45.84
CA VAL A 90 13.85 0.32 46.88
C VAL A 90 13.43 1.60 47.65
N ALA A 91 12.09 1.77 47.65
CA ALA A 91 11.22 2.26 48.73
C ALA A 91 10.68 3.71 48.72
N ARG A 92 9.34 3.74 48.58
CA ARG A 92 8.34 4.31 49.49
C ARG A 92 8.36 5.82 49.75
N GLY A 93 7.24 6.46 49.42
CA GLY A 93 6.87 7.76 49.94
C GLY A 93 5.43 8.11 49.58
N ASN A 94 4.49 7.48 50.27
CA ASN A 94 3.05 7.74 50.25
C ASN A 94 2.73 9.14 50.81
N VAL A 95 1.59 9.72 50.42
CA VAL A 95 0.60 10.54 51.19
C VAL A 95 -0.16 11.39 50.15
N ALA A 96 -1.31 10.93 49.66
CA ALA A 96 -2.66 11.00 50.25
C ALA A 96 -3.28 12.41 50.07
N CYS A 97 -4.33 12.58 49.27
CA CYS A 97 -5.73 12.14 49.45
C CYS A 97 -6.57 13.29 50.02
N THR A 98 -7.60 13.71 49.29
CA THR A 98 -8.88 14.10 49.88
C THR A 98 -10.00 13.54 49.02
N LYS A 99 -10.58 12.45 49.54
CA LYS A 99 -11.93 11.96 49.26
C LYS A 99 -12.94 12.84 49.99
N ALA A 100 -14.16 12.93 49.44
CA ALA A 100 -15.41 12.78 50.18
C ALA A 100 -16.52 12.44 49.15
N THR A 101 -17.04 11.20 49.05
CA THR A 101 -18.11 10.54 49.86
C THR A 101 -19.49 11.19 49.66
N GLY A 102 -20.60 10.47 49.49
CA GLY A 102 -20.92 9.06 49.68
C GLY A 102 -22.23 8.72 48.93
N GLU A 103 -22.51 7.44 48.65
CA GLU A 103 -23.32 6.52 49.49
C GLU A 103 -24.75 6.39 48.87
N ASP A 104 -25.41 5.24 48.73
CA ASP A 104 -25.15 3.87 49.20
C ASP A 104 -26.11 2.86 48.52
N SER A 105 -25.83 1.57 48.73
CA SER A 105 -26.76 0.42 48.85
C SER A 105 -26.96 -0.56 47.66
N SER A 106 -26.25 -1.70 47.78
CA SER A 106 -26.62 -3.07 47.33
C SER A 106 -27.66 -3.72 48.32
N PRO A 107 -28.04 -5.03 48.32
CA PRO A 107 -27.50 -6.27 47.68
C PRO A 107 -28.58 -7.07 46.88
N ASP A 108 -28.35 -8.19 46.17
CA ASP A 108 -27.82 -9.54 46.53
C ASP A 108 -27.65 -10.33 45.20
N GLU A 109 -26.53 -11.01 44.91
CA GLU A 109 -26.12 -12.41 45.21
C GLU A 109 -26.40 -13.46 44.10
N SER A 110 -25.50 -14.46 44.06
CA SER A 110 -25.48 -15.75 43.34
C SER A 110 -24.90 -15.79 41.91
N ASP A 111 -24.10 -16.77 41.48
CA ASP A 111 -23.29 -17.81 42.13
C ASP A 111 -22.42 -18.48 41.04
N ALA A 112 -21.37 -19.16 41.49
CA ALA A 112 -20.69 -20.31 40.89
C ALA A 112 -19.74 -20.11 39.69
N ALA A 113 -18.46 -20.10 40.03
CA ALA A 113 -17.33 -20.44 39.18
C ALA A 113 -16.69 -21.78 39.63
N ILE A 114 -15.88 -22.34 38.70
CA ILE A 114 -14.76 -23.31 38.80
C ILE A 114 -15.08 -24.81 39.10
N PRO A 115 -14.19 -25.80 38.82
CA PRO A 115 -12.99 -25.88 37.95
C PRO A 115 -12.81 -27.18 37.11
N LEU A 116 -11.84 -27.14 36.18
CA LEU A 116 -11.13 -28.29 35.58
C LEU A 116 -10.37 -29.11 36.65
N GLN A 117 -10.46 -30.45 36.60
CA GLN A 117 -9.40 -31.35 37.11
C GLN A 117 -9.20 -32.62 36.26
N SER A 118 -7.91 -32.85 35.99
CA SER A 118 -7.17 -34.08 35.71
C SER A 118 -7.85 -35.41 36.08
N VAL A 119 -7.96 -36.33 35.11
CA VAL A 119 -8.21 -37.76 35.37
C VAL A 119 -7.01 -38.58 34.89
N GLY A 120 -6.48 -39.36 35.83
CA GLY A 120 -5.27 -40.16 35.69
C GLY A 120 -5.46 -41.51 34.99
N ASN A 121 -4.30 -42.11 34.77
CA ASN A 121 -4.10 -43.45 34.21
C ASN A 121 -4.28 -44.52 35.30
N PRO A 122 -4.82 -45.70 34.96
CA PRO A 122 -4.27 -46.95 35.50
C PRO A 122 -4.01 -47.97 34.38
N GLY A 123 -2.93 -48.72 34.53
CA GLY A 123 -2.43 -49.67 33.54
C GLY A 123 -3.03 -51.08 33.62
N GLY A 124 -2.49 -51.95 32.74
CA GLY A 124 -2.41 -53.39 32.94
C GLY A 124 -3.16 -54.24 31.91
N GLY A 125 -2.43 -54.87 30.98
CA GLY A 125 -2.94 -55.96 30.15
C GLY A 125 -1.88 -56.51 29.18
N ALA A 126 -1.56 -57.79 29.31
CA ALA A 126 -0.39 -58.48 28.79
C ALA A 126 -0.40 -58.82 27.28
N ALA A 127 0.75 -59.30 26.82
CA ALA A 127 1.27 -59.43 25.46
C ALA A 127 0.69 -60.53 24.55
N VAL A 128 0.82 -60.31 23.23
CA VAL A 128 0.95 -61.36 22.18
C VAL A 128 1.87 -60.82 21.05
N PRO A 129 2.85 -61.59 20.52
CA PRO A 129 3.73 -61.14 19.43
C PRO A 129 3.27 -61.68 18.06
N ALA A 130 3.35 -60.87 16.99
CA ALA A 130 3.26 -61.36 15.61
C ALA A 130 3.89 -60.39 14.57
N ALA A 131 4.89 -60.91 13.85
CA ALA A 131 5.43 -60.65 12.50
C ALA A 131 5.40 -59.24 11.84
N PRO A 132 6.48 -58.85 11.11
CA PRO A 132 6.54 -57.56 10.41
C PRO A 132 5.69 -57.57 9.13
N ALA A 133 4.68 -56.69 9.08
CA ALA A 133 3.91 -56.43 7.87
C ALA A 133 4.69 -55.49 6.94
N ALA A 134 4.81 -55.90 5.68
CA ALA A 134 5.43 -55.15 4.61
C ALA A 134 4.75 -53.79 4.39
N VAL A 135 5.55 -52.73 4.28
CA VAL A 135 5.09 -51.38 3.93
C VAL A 135 4.75 -51.36 2.44
N VAL A 136 3.46 -51.52 2.12
CA VAL A 136 2.93 -51.23 0.80
C VAL A 136 2.64 -49.72 0.76
N VAL A 137 3.53 -48.95 0.12
CA VAL A 137 3.29 -47.53 -0.18
C VAL A 137 2.30 -47.46 -1.36
N PRO A 138 1.09 -46.90 -1.19
CA PRO A 138 0.22 -46.61 -2.32
C PRO A 138 0.89 -45.56 -3.22
N PRO A 139 0.87 -45.69 -4.56
CA PRO A 139 1.39 -44.65 -5.43
C PRO A 139 0.59 -43.36 -5.20
N MET A 140 1.30 -42.27 -4.94
CA MET A 140 0.71 -40.94 -4.84
C MET A 140 -0.04 -40.62 -6.15
N PRO A 141 -1.28 -40.11 -6.10
CA PRO A 141 -1.95 -39.61 -7.29
C PRO A 141 -1.15 -38.40 -7.82
N ALA A 142 -0.62 -38.54 -9.02
CA ALA A 142 -0.03 -37.44 -9.77
C ALA A 142 -1.16 -36.58 -10.36
N THR A 143 -1.57 -35.59 -9.60
CA THR A 143 -2.28 -34.43 -10.14
C THR A 143 -1.83 -33.21 -9.35
N THR A 144 -0.70 -32.63 -9.79
CA THR A 144 -0.48 -31.21 -9.57
C THR A 144 -1.75 -30.48 -10.04
N PRO A 145 -2.44 -29.68 -9.20
CA PRO A 145 -3.55 -28.89 -9.67
C PRO A 145 -3.05 -28.04 -10.84
N ALA A 146 -3.80 -28.07 -11.95
CA ALA A 146 -3.51 -27.22 -13.10
C ALA A 146 -3.48 -25.78 -12.59
N VAL A 147 -2.32 -25.16 -12.60
CA VAL A 147 -2.19 -23.73 -12.32
C VAL A 147 -3.01 -23.03 -13.39
N ILE A 148 -4.16 -22.48 -13.01
CA ILE A 148 -4.93 -21.56 -13.86
C ILE A 148 -4.18 -20.22 -13.80
N GLY A 149 -3.01 -20.22 -14.43
CA GLY A 149 -2.16 -19.06 -14.65
C GLY A 149 -2.10 -18.76 -16.15
N PRO A 150 -1.52 -17.61 -16.53
CA PRO A 150 -1.30 -17.30 -17.94
C PRO A 150 -0.51 -18.41 -18.63
N SER A 151 -0.95 -18.80 -19.83
CA SER A 151 -0.20 -19.78 -20.62
C SER A 151 1.09 -19.14 -21.13
N ALA A 152 2.09 -19.96 -21.46
CA ALA A 152 3.30 -19.46 -22.11
C ALA A 152 3.00 -18.73 -23.43
N GLU A 153 1.93 -19.13 -24.13
CA GLU A 153 1.45 -18.48 -25.35
C GLU A 153 0.85 -17.09 -25.05
N ASP A 154 0.12 -16.94 -23.94
CA ASP A 154 -0.42 -15.65 -23.53
C ASP A 154 0.72 -14.67 -23.19
N LEU A 155 1.72 -15.14 -22.42
CA LEU A 155 2.86 -14.30 -22.03
C LEU A 155 3.74 -13.89 -23.22
N ALA A 156 3.82 -14.72 -24.26
CA ALA A 156 4.57 -14.39 -25.48
C ALA A 156 3.98 -13.20 -26.27
N LEU A 157 2.74 -12.81 -26.00
CA LEU A 157 2.12 -11.62 -26.60
C LEU A 157 2.48 -10.32 -25.85
N ILE A 158 3.09 -10.42 -24.67
CA ILE A 158 3.63 -9.28 -23.93
C ILE A 158 5.10 -9.11 -24.34
N PRO A 159 5.51 -7.92 -24.85
CA PRO A 159 6.90 -7.68 -25.23
C PRO A 159 7.86 -7.91 -24.06
N GLU A 160 9.00 -8.55 -24.33
CA GLU A 160 10.08 -8.61 -23.34
C GLU A 160 10.67 -7.19 -23.13
N PRO A 161 11.07 -6.85 -21.90
CA PRO A 161 11.66 -5.56 -21.62
C PRO A 161 12.99 -5.40 -22.36
N ALA A 162 13.28 -4.17 -22.81
CA ALA A 162 14.54 -3.82 -23.45
C ALA A 162 15.67 -3.75 -22.41
N GLY A 163 16.17 -4.90 -21.96
CA GLY A 163 17.23 -5.01 -20.96
C GLY A 163 16.71 -5.35 -19.56
N THR A 164 17.32 -4.78 -18.53
CA THR A 164 16.84 -4.99 -17.16
C THR A 164 15.63 -4.10 -16.87
N PRO A 165 14.78 -4.46 -15.88
CA PRO A 165 13.69 -3.60 -15.43
C PRO A 165 14.16 -2.18 -15.08
N GLU A 166 15.34 -2.06 -14.45
CA GLU A 166 15.94 -0.78 -14.09
C GLU A 166 16.33 0.04 -15.34
N SER A 167 16.87 -0.61 -16.38
CA SER A 167 17.19 0.08 -17.64
C SER A 167 15.96 0.63 -18.35
N VAL A 168 14.81 -0.04 -18.25
CA VAL A 168 13.53 0.48 -18.78
C VAL A 168 13.16 1.77 -18.04
N VAL A 169 13.25 1.77 -16.71
CA VAL A 169 12.93 2.96 -15.90
C VAL A 169 13.92 4.10 -16.14
N GLU A 170 15.21 3.79 -16.28
CA GLU A 170 16.25 4.79 -16.61
C GLU A 170 16.00 5.41 -17.98
N GLY A 171 15.71 4.61 -19.01
CA GLY A 171 15.39 5.12 -20.34
C GLY A 171 14.15 6.02 -20.37
N VAL A 172 13.15 5.74 -19.53
CA VAL A 172 11.99 6.61 -19.36
C VAL A 172 12.37 7.95 -18.71
N ALA A 173 13.24 7.93 -17.69
CA ALA A 173 13.72 9.16 -17.06
C ALA A 173 14.55 10.02 -18.02
N GLU A 174 15.39 9.39 -18.86
CA GLU A 174 16.15 10.07 -19.90
C GLU A 174 15.27 10.68 -21.00
N ALA A 175 14.16 10.01 -21.35
CA ALA A 175 13.20 10.51 -22.33
C ALA A 175 12.36 11.70 -21.80
N HIS A 176 12.20 11.80 -20.47
CA HIS A 176 11.34 12.80 -19.82
C HIS A 176 12.10 13.63 -18.75
N PRO A 177 13.18 14.37 -19.13
CA PRO A 177 14.05 15.04 -18.17
C PRO A 177 13.40 16.23 -17.46
N ASP A 178 12.31 16.77 -17.99
CA ASP A 178 11.60 17.92 -17.41
C ASP A 178 10.48 17.50 -16.43
N SER A 179 10.18 16.20 -16.33
CA SER A 179 9.10 15.69 -15.48
C SER A 179 9.61 15.32 -14.09
N VAL A 180 9.40 16.23 -13.12
CA VAL A 180 9.77 16.00 -11.71
C VAL A 180 9.14 14.73 -11.15
N GLY A 181 7.87 14.44 -11.48
CA GLY A 181 7.17 13.24 -11.03
C GLY A 181 7.83 11.95 -11.51
N VAL A 182 8.17 11.89 -12.80
CA VAL A 182 8.90 10.75 -13.38
C VAL A 182 10.28 10.60 -12.77
N LEU A 183 11.05 11.69 -12.64
CA LEU A 183 12.39 11.65 -12.08
C LEU A 183 12.41 11.16 -10.62
N LEU A 184 11.44 11.59 -9.80
CA LEU A 184 11.34 11.16 -8.40
C LEU A 184 10.98 9.67 -8.27
N LEU A 185 10.11 9.15 -9.12
CA LEU A 185 9.75 7.73 -9.14
C LEU A 185 10.91 6.89 -9.69
N ALA A 186 11.55 7.35 -10.76
CA ALA A 186 12.69 6.68 -11.37
C ALA A 186 13.88 6.57 -10.40
N ASP A 187 14.24 7.63 -9.67
CA ASP A 187 15.34 7.59 -8.68
C ASP A 187 15.11 6.58 -7.55
N LYS A 188 13.85 6.32 -7.18
CA LYS A 188 13.52 5.26 -6.22
C LYS A 188 13.72 3.87 -6.82
N LEU A 189 13.30 3.70 -8.07
CA LEU A 189 13.23 2.40 -8.76
C LEU A 189 14.57 1.93 -9.33
N VAL A 190 15.43 2.85 -9.80
CA VAL A 190 16.76 2.52 -10.37
C VAL A 190 17.71 1.93 -9.31
N LYS A 191 17.44 2.17 -8.02
CA LYS A 191 18.19 1.55 -6.89
C LYS A 191 17.94 0.05 -6.76
N GLY A 192 16.92 -0.49 -7.45
CA GLY A 192 16.64 -1.91 -7.58
C GLY A 192 15.15 -2.21 -7.50
N ILE A 193 14.64 -2.98 -8.46
CA ILE A 193 13.23 -3.35 -8.53
C ILE A 193 12.99 -4.65 -7.77
N ASN A 194 12.17 -4.57 -6.72
CA ASN A 194 11.77 -5.72 -5.91
C ASN A 194 10.30 -6.09 -6.15
N THR A 195 10.08 -7.14 -6.92
CA THR A 195 8.74 -7.64 -7.27
C THR A 195 7.92 -8.20 -6.10
N LYS A 196 8.55 -8.39 -4.93
CA LYS A 196 7.86 -8.81 -3.70
C LYS A 196 7.53 -7.66 -2.76
N SER A 197 7.97 -6.43 -3.08
CA SER A 197 7.71 -5.24 -2.27
C SER A 197 6.49 -4.50 -2.79
N GLY A 198 5.44 -4.40 -1.96
CA GLY A 198 4.22 -3.67 -2.35
C GLY A 198 4.48 -2.19 -2.67
N SER A 199 5.40 -1.53 -1.96
CA SER A 199 5.76 -0.14 -2.26
C SER A 199 6.46 0.00 -3.61
N CYS A 200 7.34 -0.95 -3.96
CA CYS A 200 8.02 -0.95 -5.25
C CYS A 200 7.05 -1.19 -6.41
N LEU A 201 6.09 -2.12 -6.24
CA LEU A 201 5.03 -2.35 -7.22
C LEU A 201 4.13 -1.11 -7.38
N LYS A 202 3.84 -0.42 -6.27
CA LYS A 202 3.09 0.83 -6.30
C LYS A 202 3.86 1.93 -7.05
N ASP A 203 5.14 2.13 -6.76
CA ASP A 203 5.96 3.13 -7.46
C ASP A 203 6.03 2.86 -8.99
N LEU A 204 6.11 1.60 -9.42
CA LEU A 204 6.02 1.22 -10.84
C LEU A 204 4.65 1.52 -11.46
N SER A 205 3.57 1.22 -10.74
CA SER A 205 2.21 1.50 -11.19
C SER A 205 1.98 2.99 -11.31
N ASP A 206 2.37 3.76 -10.29
CA ASP A 206 2.28 5.22 -10.26
C ASP A 206 3.08 5.84 -11.41
N LEU A 207 4.28 5.32 -11.71
CA LEU A 207 5.09 5.76 -12.84
C LEU A 207 4.39 5.50 -14.19
N ALA A 208 3.81 4.32 -14.38
CA ALA A 208 3.05 4.01 -15.59
C ALA A 208 1.82 4.93 -15.77
N HIS A 209 1.11 5.24 -14.68
CA HIS A 209 -0.01 6.16 -14.70
C HIS A 209 0.42 7.59 -14.99
N GLU A 210 1.51 8.07 -14.39
CA GLU A 210 2.06 9.41 -14.66
C GLU A 210 2.42 9.58 -16.14
N LEU A 211 3.12 8.60 -16.73
CA LEU A 211 3.50 8.59 -18.15
C LEU A 211 2.26 8.66 -19.06
N PHE A 212 1.25 7.84 -18.79
CA PHE A 212 0.06 7.80 -19.64
C PHE A 212 -0.86 9.00 -19.46
N ILE A 213 -1.14 9.36 -18.21
CA ILE A 213 -2.14 10.37 -17.88
C ILE A 213 -1.54 11.76 -18.12
N ILE A 214 -0.38 12.06 -17.54
CA ILE A 214 0.18 13.42 -17.53
C ILE A 214 1.02 13.68 -18.77
N LEU A 215 1.93 12.77 -19.10
CA LEU A 215 2.84 12.96 -20.24
C LEU A 215 2.26 12.50 -21.58
N LYS A 216 1.10 11.83 -21.55
CA LYS A 216 0.41 11.31 -22.74
C LYS A 216 1.31 10.39 -23.58
N ASP A 217 2.19 9.66 -22.91
CA ASP A 217 3.13 8.73 -23.52
C ASP A 217 2.68 7.27 -23.29
N PRO A 218 1.81 6.72 -24.16
CA PRO A 218 1.31 5.36 -24.00
C PRO A 218 2.38 4.29 -24.17
N ASP A 219 3.42 4.56 -24.96
CA ASP A 219 4.45 3.57 -25.28
C ASP A 219 5.41 3.40 -24.09
N ALA A 220 5.88 4.51 -23.51
CA ALA A 220 6.66 4.47 -22.27
C ALA A 220 5.84 3.89 -21.11
N ALA A 221 4.57 4.29 -20.97
CA ALA A 221 3.69 3.75 -19.94
C ALA A 221 3.53 2.23 -20.04
N LEU A 222 3.31 1.69 -21.25
CA LEU A 222 3.22 0.25 -21.46
C LEU A 222 4.54 -0.48 -21.15
N SER A 223 5.68 0.10 -21.51
CA SER A 223 6.99 -0.52 -21.23
C SER A 223 7.25 -0.70 -19.74
N VAL A 224 6.84 0.27 -18.91
CA VAL A 224 6.92 0.20 -17.44
C VAL A 224 5.85 -0.73 -16.88
N ALA A 225 4.61 -0.61 -17.35
CA ALA A 225 3.49 -1.43 -16.89
C ALA A 225 3.72 -2.92 -17.13
N ASP A 226 4.40 -3.29 -18.21
CA ASP A 226 4.71 -4.69 -18.52
C ASP A 226 5.62 -5.37 -17.50
N LEU A 227 6.46 -4.60 -16.80
CA LEU A 227 7.25 -5.12 -15.68
C LEU A 227 6.35 -5.67 -14.55
N LEU A 228 5.14 -5.11 -14.41
CA LEU A 228 4.12 -5.56 -13.47
C LEU A 228 3.19 -6.61 -14.08
N ASN A 229 2.78 -6.44 -15.34
CA ASN A 229 1.75 -7.26 -15.97
C ASN A 229 2.13 -8.74 -16.10
N VAL A 230 3.43 -9.05 -16.11
CA VAL A 230 3.93 -10.44 -16.16
C VAL A 230 3.90 -11.14 -14.79
N LEU A 231 3.63 -10.42 -13.70
CA LEU A 231 3.62 -10.98 -12.36
C LEU A 231 2.33 -11.78 -12.08
N PRO A 232 2.44 -13.03 -11.61
CA PRO A 232 1.26 -13.82 -11.24
C PRO A 232 0.67 -13.33 -9.92
N PHE A 233 -0.62 -13.57 -9.72
CA PHE A 233 -1.23 -13.37 -8.41
C PHE A 233 -0.63 -14.34 -7.38
N ASP A 234 -0.11 -13.79 -6.29
CA ASP A 234 0.65 -14.51 -5.26
C ASP A 234 -0.12 -14.73 -3.95
N GLY A 235 -1.42 -14.41 -3.93
CA GLY A 235 -2.28 -14.52 -2.76
C GLY A 235 -2.28 -13.30 -1.85
N ASN A 236 -1.52 -12.24 -2.14
CA ASN A 236 -1.53 -10.98 -1.38
C ASN A 236 -2.34 -9.89 -2.11
N PRO A 237 -3.57 -9.55 -1.64
CA PRO A 237 -4.39 -8.52 -2.27
C PRO A 237 -3.74 -7.13 -2.31
N GLY A 238 -2.93 -6.79 -1.30
CA GLY A 238 -2.27 -5.48 -1.24
C GLY A 238 -1.19 -5.30 -2.31
N ARG A 239 -0.44 -6.36 -2.63
CA ARG A 239 0.51 -6.35 -3.77
C ARG A 239 -0.22 -6.45 -5.10
N TRP A 240 -1.29 -7.23 -5.15
CA TRP A 240 -2.08 -7.40 -6.35
C TRP A 240 -2.71 -6.10 -6.82
N ALA A 241 -3.13 -5.21 -5.91
CA ALA A 241 -3.74 -3.93 -6.26
C ALA A 241 -2.91 -3.11 -7.27
N SER A 242 -1.57 -3.06 -7.12
CA SER A 242 -0.69 -2.36 -8.06
C SER A 242 -0.59 -3.07 -9.41
N VAL A 243 -0.53 -4.40 -9.41
CA VAL A 243 -0.52 -5.21 -10.65
C VAL A 243 -1.86 -5.08 -11.38
N GLU A 244 -2.96 -5.08 -10.64
CA GLU A 244 -4.31 -4.95 -11.17
C GLU A 244 -4.55 -3.56 -11.79
N ALA A 245 -4.11 -2.49 -11.11
CA ALA A 245 -4.14 -1.14 -11.67
C ALA A 245 -3.34 -1.06 -12.98
N SER A 246 -2.12 -1.63 -13.00
CA SER A 246 -1.28 -1.70 -14.19
C SER A 246 -1.94 -2.49 -15.34
N LEU A 247 -2.55 -3.64 -15.05
CA LEU A 247 -3.25 -4.46 -16.04
C LEU A 247 -4.48 -3.74 -16.60
N ALA A 248 -5.24 -3.02 -15.77
CA ALA A 248 -6.39 -2.23 -16.20
C ALA A 248 -5.97 -1.07 -17.13
N LEU A 249 -4.91 -0.34 -16.75
CA LEU A 249 -4.31 0.70 -17.58
C LEU A 249 -3.82 0.14 -18.93
N SER A 250 -3.05 -0.94 -18.89
CA SER A 250 -2.46 -1.56 -20.09
C SER A 250 -3.53 -2.11 -21.04
N THR A 251 -4.59 -2.71 -20.49
CA THR A 251 -5.77 -3.13 -21.25
C THR A 251 -6.37 -1.95 -22.01
N TYR A 252 -6.56 -0.80 -21.33
CA TYR A 252 -7.11 0.39 -21.96
C TYR A 252 -6.19 0.90 -23.07
N ILE A 253 -4.89 1.07 -22.82
CA ILE A 253 -3.93 1.55 -23.82
C ILE A 253 -3.89 0.63 -25.04
N CYS A 254 -3.79 -0.69 -24.85
CA CYS A 254 -3.79 -1.65 -25.95
C CYS A 254 -5.09 -1.63 -26.76
N ARG A 255 -6.24 -1.41 -26.12
CA ARG A 255 -7.51 -1.24 -26.84
C ARG A 255 -7.54 0.03 -27.68
N GLN A 256 -7.03 1.14 -27.15
CA GLN A 256 -6.96 2.42 -27.90
C GLN A 256 -5.98 2.36 -29.08
N THR A 257 -4.88 1.61 -28.94
CA THR A 257 -3.86 1.45 -29.99
C THR A 257 -4.14 0.29 -30.96
N GLY A 258 -5.26 -0.42 -30.78
CA GLY A 258 -5.68 -1.51 -31.67
C GLY A 258 -5.00 -2.87 -31.41
N GLN A 259 -4.19 -3.00 -30.35
CA GLN A 259 -3.53 -4.24 -29.91
C GLN A 259 -4.52 -5.17 -29.16
N LYS A 260 -5.55 -5.66 -29.87
CA LYS A 260 -6.68 -6.40 -29.29
C LYS A 260 -6.28 -7.70 -28.60
N ASP A 261 -5.34 -8.44 -29.17
CA ASP A 261 -4.91 -9.74 -28.64
C ASP A 261 -4.16 -9.57 -27.31
N ARG A 262 -3.23 -8.60 -27.27
CA ARG A 262 -2.51 -8.21 -26.05
C ARG A 262 -3.46 -7.68 -24.95
N ALA A 263 -4.45 -6.87 -25.32
CA ALA A 263 -5.48 -6.43 -24.38
C ALA A 263 -6.27 -7.62 -23.80
N ALA A 264 -6.62 -8.62 -24.61
CA ALA A 264 -7.33 -9.81 -24.14
C ALA A 264 -6.49 -10.64 -23.16
N VAL A 265 -5.16 -10.71 -23.37
CA VAL A 265 -4.21 -11.32 -22.42
C VAL A 265 -4.23 -10.59 -21.07
N TYR A 266 -4.15 -9.26 -21.06
CA TYR A 266 -4.20 -8.49 -19.81
C TYR A 266 -5.52 -8.68 -19.06
N GLU A 267 -6.65 -8.69 -19.76
CA GLU A 267 -7.95 -8.94 -19.12
C GLU A 267 -8.04 -10.36 -18.54
N LYS A 268 -7.42 -11.34 -19.19
CA LYS A 268 -7.32 -12.72 -18.68
C LYS A 268 -6.45 -12.77 -17.42
N LEU A 269 -5.28 -12.12 -17.45
CA LEU A 269 -4.36 -12.00 -16.32
C LEU A 269 -5.00 -11.32 -15.11
N LEU A 270 -5.70 -10.21 -15.34
CA LEU A 270 -6.39 -9.44 -14.31
C LEU A 270 -7.49 -10.26 -13.62
N ARG A 271 -8.16 -11.15 -14.35
CA ARG A 271 -9.17 -12.07 -13.81
C ARG A 271 -8.59 -13.37 -13.23
N SER A 272 -7.27 -13.54 -13.17
CA SER A 272 -6.64 -14.77 -12.64
C SER A 272 -7.04 -15.10 -11.19
N PRO A 273 -7.09 -14.15 -10.24
CA PRO A 273 -7.51 -14.44 -8.86
C PRO A 273 -8.92 -15.02 -8.79
N GLU A 274 -9.79 -14.60 -9.71
CA GLU A 274 -11.20 -15.02 -9.78
C GLU A 274 -11.35 -16.48 -10.20
N ASN A 275 -10.38 -16.99 -10.95
CA ASN A 275 -10.39 -18.34 -11.50
C ASN A 275 -9.66 -19.34 -10.59
N GLN A 276 -9.16 -18.93 -9.42
CA GLN A 276 -8.53 -19.83 -8.47
C GLN A 276 -9.53 -20.74 -7.74
N GLU A 277 -10.78 -20.32 -7.63
CA GLU A 277 -11.84 -21.15 -7.02
C GLU A 277 -12.20 -22.29 -7.97
N THR A 278 -11.97 -23.52 -7.51
CA THR A 278 -12.20 -24.73 -8.31
C THR A 278 -13.60 -25.30 -8.10
N ASP A 279 -14.28 -24.95 -7.00
CA ASP A 279 -15.67 -25.36 -6.75
C ASP A 279 -16.63 -24.55 -7.64
N PRO A 280 -17.36 -25.18 -8.58
CA PRO A 280 -18.28 -24.49 -9.48
C PRO A 280 -19.37 -23.68 -8.76
N PHE A 281 -19.82 -24.14 -7.59
CA PHE A 281 -20.86 -23.43 -6.84
C PHE A 281 -20.30 -22.15 -6.21
N LYS A 282 -19.16 -22.25 -5.53
CA LYS A 282 -18.47 -21.08 -4.95
C LYS A 282 -18.03 -20.09 -6.00
N ALA A 283 -17.47 -20.57 -7.12
CA ALA A 283 -17.07 -19.74 -8.25
C ALA A 283 -18.28 -18.93 -8.79
N ARG A 284 -19.44 -19.58 -8.95
CA ARG A 284 -20.68 -18.89 -9.37
C ARG A 284 -21.15 -17.85 -8.36
N MET A 285 -21.05 -18.15 -7.06
CA MET A 285 -21.42 -17.20 -6.01
C MET A 285 -20.48 -15.99 -5.97
N GLN A 286 -19.17 -16.22 -6.06
CA GLN A 286 -18.16 -15.16 -6.11
C GLN A 286 -18.34 -14.27 -7.35
N ALA A 287 -18.59 -14.86 -8.52
CA ALA A 287 -18.88 -14.11 -9.74
C ALA A 287 -20.12 -13.22 -9.59
N ARG A 288 -21.17 -13.71 -8.92
CA ARG A 288 -22.37 -12.91 -8.65
C ARG A 288 -22.10 -11.77 -7.66
N VAL A 289 -21.28 -11.99 -6.64
CA VAL A 289 -20.87 -10.94 -5.69
C VAL A 289 -20.08 -9.86 -6.43
N ARG A 290 -19.11 -10.25 -7.25
CA ARG A 290 -18.29 -9.33 -8.05
C ARG A 290 -19.11 -8.54 -9.06
N GLN A 291 -20.05 -9.18 -9.75
CA GLN A 291 -20.89 -8.43 -10.68
C GLN A 291 -21.72 -7.34 -9.96
N ARG A 292 -22.15 -7.58 -8.71
CA ARG A 292 -22.82 -6.53 -7.92
C ARG A 292 -21.87 -5.38 -7.60
N SER A 293 -20.63 -5.64 -7.19
CA SER A 293 -19.66 -4.58 -6.94
C SER A 293 -19.30 -3.81 -8.22
N LEU A 294 -19.25 -4.47 -9.37
CA LEU A 294 -19.05 -3.81 -10.68
C LEU A 294 -20.27 -2.98 -11.10
N ASN A 295 -21.49 -3.37 -10.69
CA ASN A 295 -22.73 -2.66 -11.02
C ASN A 295 -22.93 -1.39 -10.18
N GLU A 296 -22.33 -1.35 -8.99
CA GLU A 296 -22.40 -0.23 -8.03
C GLU A 296 -20.98 0.26 -7.67
N PRO A 297 -20.21 0.76 -8.66
CA PRO A 297 -18.85 1.22 -8.41
C PRO A 297 -18.86 2.50 -7.56
N ASN A 298 -17.83 2.67 -6.73
CA ASN A 298 -17.58 3.97 -6.11
C ASN A 298 -16.94 4.90 -7.15
N LEU A 299 -17.70 5.90 -7.61
CA LEU A 299 -17.22 6.90 -8.57
C LEU A 299 -16.92 8.25 -7.91
N TYR A 300 -16.88 8.33 -6.57
CA TYR A 300 -16.45 9.53 -5.84
C TYR A 300 -17.19 10.83 -6.22
N ASP A 301 -18.45 10.73 -6.66
CA ASP A 301 -19.24 11.91 -7.09
C ASP A 301 -19.35 12.96 -6.00
N LYS A 302 -19.55 12.53 -4.75
CA LYS A 302 -19.72 13.45 -3.62
C LYS A 302 -18.43 14.19 -3.30
N GLU A 303 -17.31 13.49 -3.32
CA GLU A 303 -15.99 14.03 -3.01
C GLU A 303 -15.55 15.03 -4.08
N ILE A 304 -15.77 14.71 -5.35
CA ILE A 304 -15.49 15.61 -6.47
C ILE A 304 -16.33 16.87 -6.38
N PHE A 305 -17.66 16.75 -6.20
CA PHE A 305 -18.52 17.92 -6.05
C PHE A 305 -18.14 18.77 -4.84
N ARG A 306 -17.79 18.13 -3.71
CA ARG A 306 -17.34 18.85 -2.52
C ARG A 306 -16.03 19.61 -2.75
N SER A 307 -15.07 19.03 -3.46
CA SER A 307 -13.83 19.72 -3.82
C SER A 307 -14.08 20.88 -4.78
N MET A 308 -14.99 20.72 -5.75
CA MET A 308 -15.42 21.79 -6.65
C MET A 308 -16.09 22.94 -5.90
N ASP A 309 -17.03 22.64 -5.00
CA ASP A 309 -17.74 23.64 -4.19
C ASP A 309 -16.76 24.44 -3.30
N ASN A 310 -15.70 23.78 -2.83
CA ASN A 310 -14.63 24.40 -2.05
C ASN A 310 -13.53 25.05 -2.90
N SER A 311 -13.61 25.00 -4.23
CA SER A 311 -12.56 25.47 -5.16
C SER A 311 -11.17 24.85 -4.88
N ASN A 312 -11.14 23.62 -4.35
CA ASN A 312 -9.90 22.89 -4.13
C ASN A 312 -9.58 22.02 -5.36
N HIS A 313 -8.90 22.61 -6.33
CA HIS A 313 -8.57 21.97 -7.60
C HIS A 313 -7.59 20.79 -7.46
N GLU A 314 -6.68 20.85 -6.49
CA GLU A 314 -5.74 19.76 -6.22
C GLU A 314 -6.50 18.52 -5.72
N ALA A 315 -7.34 18.68 -4.69
CA ALA A 315 -8.16 17.59 -4.19
C ALA A 315 -9.16 17.10 -5.24
N GLU A 316 -9.77 17.99 -6.04
CA GLU A 316 -10.64 17.59 -7.15
C GLU A 316 -9.90 16.65 -8.12
N ARG A 317 -8.67 17.02 -8.49
CA ARG A 317 -7.85 16.22 -9.40
C ARG A 317 -7.51 14.85 -8.81
N GLU A 318 -7.16 14.78 -7.53
CA GLU A 318 -6.91 13.50 -6.85
C GLU A 318 -8.14 12.58 -6.86
N TRP A 319 -9.32 13.11 -6.54
CA TRP A 319 -10.56 12.31 -6.58
C TRP A 319 -10.92 11.86 -8.00
N ARG A 320 -10.66 12.70 -9.01
CA ARG A 320 -10.86 12.33 -10.41
C ARG A 320 -9.89 11.25 -10.88
N LEU A 321 -8.65 11.23 -10.39
CA LEU A 321 -7.72 10.12 -10.65
C LEU A 321 -8.24 8.80 -10.06
N LEU A 322 -8.73 8.81 -8.82
CA LEU A 322 -9.34 7.63 -8.19
C LEU A 322 -10.59 7.14 -8.93
N ARG A 323 -11.42 8.07 -9.44
CA ARG A 323 -12.53 7.73 -10.32
C ARG A 323 -12.05 7.12 -11.64
N LEU A 324 -11.03 7.71 -12.26
CA LEU A 324 -10.46 7.21 -13.52
C LEU A 324 -9.96 5.77 -13.35
N GLU A 325 -9.21 5.47 -12.29
CA GLU A 325 -8.77 4.11 -11.95
C GLU A 325 -9.96 3.16 -11.80
N SER A 326 -11.01 3.58 -11.10
CA SER A 326 -12.24 2.78 -10.93
C SER A 326 -12.93 2.50 -12.27
N LEU A 327 -12.95 3.47 -13.20
CA LEU A 327 -13.53 3.29 -14.54
C LEU A 327 -12.66 2.35 -15.42
N LEU A 328 -11.33 2.48 -15.36
CA LEU A 328 -10.40 1.60 -16.06
C LEU A 328 -10.55 0.15 -15.56
N PHE A 329 -10.60 -0.03 -14.24
CA PHE A 329 -10.87 -1.31 -13.60
C PHE A 329 -12.18 -1.91 -14.09
N LEU A 330 -13.28 -1.15 -14.06
CA LEU A 330 -14.57 -1.61 -14.57
C LEU A 330 -14.45 -2.09 -16.03
N ARG A 331 -13.74 -1.34 -16.86
CA ARG A 331 -13.60 -1.64 -18.30
C ARG A 331 -12.82 -2.92 -18.55
N ALA A 332 -11.76 -3.17 -17.78
CA ALA A 332 -10.91 -4.36 -17.89
C ALA A 332 -11.59 -5.63 -17.34
N HIS A 333 -12.43 -5.49 -16.31
CA HIS A 333 -13.22 -6.57 -15.71
C HIS A 333 -14.46 -6.99 -16.52
N GLY A 334 -14.62 -6.48 -17.75
CA GLY A 334 -15.75 -6.80 -18.62
C GLY A 334 -16.96 -5.88 -18.48
N GLY A 335 -16.86 -4.84 -17.66
CA GLY A 335 -17.84 -3.77 -17.54
C GLY A 335 -18.92 -4.00 -16.49
N SER A 336 -19.77 -2.98 -16.37
CA SER A 336 -20.96 -3.00 -15.55
C SER A 336 -22.18 -3.40 -16.39
N GLN A 337 -23.17 -4.06 -15.78
CA GLN A 337 -24.48 -4.28 -16.42
C GLN A 337 -25.36 -3.02 -16.40
N THR A 338 -25.01 -2.04 -15.56
CA THR A 338 -25.75 -0.76 -15.42
C THR A 338 -25.15 0.35 -16.28
N ILE A 339 -23.88 0.23 -16.70
CA ILE A 339 -23.18 1.20 -17.53
C ILE A 339 -22.75 0.51 -18.83
N SER A 340 -23.31 0.93 -19.97
CA SER A 340 -22.92 0.38 -21.27
C SER A 340 -21.44 0.62 -21.59
N ALA A 341 -20.83 -0.24 -22.42
CA ALA A 341 -19.42 -0.10 -22.81
C ALA A 341 -19.10 1.26 -23.44
N GLY A 342 -19.97 1.78 -24.32
CA GLY A 342 -19.78 3.09 -24.95
C GLY A 342 -19.88 4.25 -23.96
N GLU A 343 -20.78 4.16 -22.97
CA GLU A 343 -20.87 5.16 -21.90
C GLU A 343 -19.63 5.11 -20.98
N LEU A 344 -19.14 3.91 -20.68
CA LEU A 344 -17.93 3.73 -19.89
C LEU A 344 -16.70 4.33 -20.60
N GLU A 345 -16.54 4.09 -21.90
CA GLU A 345 -15.48 4.67 -22.71
C GLU A 345 -15.57 6.20 -22.77
N ARG A 346 -16.78 6.76 -22.92
CA ARG A 346 -17.01 8.21 -22.87
C ARG A 346 -16.62 8.81 -21.51
N ARG A 347 -16.97 8.15 -20.40
CA ARG A 347 -16.60 8.62 -19.05
C ARG A 347 -15.10 8.60 -18.84
N ILE A 348 -14.41 7.54 -19.26
CA ILE A 348 -12.94 7.46 -19.17
C ILE A 348 -12.30 8.60 -19.96
N ALA A 349 -12.76 8.86 -21.19
CA ALA A 349 -12.23 9.94 -22.02
C ALA A 349 -12.42 11.32 -21.36
N ASN A 350 -13.60 11.58 -20.79
CA ASN A 350 -13.90 12.84 -20.09
C ASN A 350 -13.04 13.03 -18.84
N GLU A 351 -12.83 11.97 -18.05
CA GLU A 351 -11.98 12.07 -16.87
C GLU A 351 -10.52 12.28 -17.25
N LEU A 352 -10.02 11.58 -18.29
CA LEU A 352 -8.67 11.83 -18.83
C LEU A 352 -8.50 13.28 -19.26
N GLU A 353 -9.46 13.86 -19.98
CA GLU A 353 -9.40 15.28 -20.36
C GLU A 353 -9.40 16.20 -19.14
N SER A 354 -10.22 15.88 -18.13
CA SER A 354 -10.34 16.69 -16.90
C SER A 354 -9.09 16.66 -16.02
N VAL A 355 -8.36 15.55 -15.96
CA VAL A 355 -7.13 15.45 -15.12
C VAL A 355 -5.87 15.93 -15.84
N ARG A 356 -5.94 16.10 -17.17
CA ARG A 356 -4.85 16.57 -18.05
C ARG A 356 -4.86 18.08 -18.28
N GLY A 357 -6.02 18.72 -18.14
CA GLY A 357 -6.19 20.18 -18.25
C GLY A 357 -5.81 20.88 -16.96
#